data_AF-A0A972YDX7-F1
#
_entry.id   AF-A0A972YDX7-F1
#
_cell.length_a   1.000
_cell.length_b   1.000
_cell.length_c   1.000
_cell.angle_alpha   90.00
_cell.angle_beta   90.00
_cell.angle_gamma   90.00
#
_symmetry.space_group_name_H-M   'P 1'
#
loop_
_entity.id
_entity.type
_entity.pdbx_description
1 polymer ?
#
loop_
_entity_poly.entity_id
_entity_poly.type
_entity_poly.pdbx_seq_one_letter_code
_entity_poly.pdbx_strand_id
1 'polypeptide(L)'
;MEKAIEYFAIFGGLDTDINLDRPILELIQKHILKEYRFLRNDVSVLTNGDNIYHTILTGLALGDRRTNSAFKRAKISFDNGIDDIDALCDLNVVTLERSQKHLTNQYRSETVSEKLLFNAPFLRFWFAFVSPIFKGIKERNYDEFFKRYESRKDEYTALVFEQLSHVFLQTMIEDDPIKQIGRYWDDNNDLDIIAKTKSGKIIAGSCKFSSSKVKKTLLTKLKETCKNIEVEADIYVLFSNKGYTTELKNMKGPELKLYTSKSLKALIL
;
A
#
# COMPACT_ATOMS: atom_id res chain seq x y z
N MET A 1 7.66 8.31 14.16
CA MET A 1 6.61 7.55 13.44
C MET A 1 6.63 7.80 11.96
N GLU A 2 6.39 9.02 11.44
CA GLU A 2 6.47 9.26 9.98
C GLU A 2 7.77 8.72 9.38
N LYS A 3 8.91 9.09 9.98
CA LYS A 3 10.24 8.55 9.63
C LYS A 3 10.27 7.01 9.64
N ALA A 4 9.75 6.37 10.68
CA ALA A 4 9.74 4.91 10.77
C ALA A 4 8.90 4.26 9.66
N ILE A 5 7.76 4.85 9.29
CA ILE A 5 6.88 4.37 8.23
C ILE A 5 7.56 4.51 6.86
N GLU A 6 8.18 5.65 6.58
CA GLU A 6 8.95 5.87 5.35
C GLU A 6 10.09 4.86 5.22
N TYR A 7 10.80 4.57 6.31
CA TYR A 7 11.93 3.65 6.29
C TYR A 7 11.43 2.21 6.15
N PHE A 8 10.37 1.83 6.87
CA PHE A 8 9.75 0.52 6.73
C PHE A 8 9.21 0.28 5.32
N ALA A 9 8.69 1.32 4.65
CA ALA A 9 8.21 1.21 3.27
C ALA A 9 9.31 0.87 2.26
N ILE A 10 10.58 1.05 2.63
CA ILE A 10 11.74 0.83 1.75
C ILE A 10 12.53 -0.39 2.17
N PHE A 11 12.83 -0.50 3.46
CA PHE A 11 13.71 -1.53 4.02
C PHE A 11 12.94 -2.68 4.66
N GLY A 12 11.62 -2.59 4.80
CA GLY A 12 10.81 -3.66 5.39
C GLY A 12 10.97 -4.97 4.59
N GLY A 13 11.39 -6.03 5.27
CA GLY A 13 11.69 -7.33 4.66
C GLY A 13 13.12 -7.47 4.13
N LEU A 14 13.96 -6.45 4.25
CA LEU A 14 15.40 -6.57 4.07
C LEU A 14 16.05 -6.96 5.40
N ASP A 15 16.90 -7.99 5.39
CA ASP A 15 17.67 -8.42 6.57
C ASP A 15 18.86 -7.48 6.78
N THR A 16 18.59 -6.27 7.27
CA THR A 16 19.60 -5.24 7.48
C THR A 16 19.18 -4.31 8.62
N ASP A 17 20.09 -4.08 9.56
CA ASP A 17 19.90 -3.10 10.62
C ASP A 17 19.95 -1.66 10.07
N ILE A 18 18.81 -0.97 10.15
CA ILE A 18 18.66 0.39 9.67
C ILE A 18 18.72 1.39 10.83
N ASN A 19 19.80 2.18 10.85
CA ASN A 19 19.93 3.28 11.80
C ASN A 19 19.03 4.46 11.38
N LEU A 20 17.90 4.61 12.08
CA LEU A 20 16.93 5.67 11.85
C LEU A 20 17.45 7.09 12.10
N ASP A 21 18.66 7.33 12.60
CA ASP A 21 19.22 8.68 12.77
C ASP A 21 19.88 9.21 11.49
N ARG A 22 20.27 8.31 10.57
CA ARG A 22 20.89 8.68 9.29
C ARG A 22 19.85 9.14 8.26
N PRO A 23 20.20 10.03 7.32
CA PRO A 23 19.30 10.40 6.22
C PRO A 23 18.91 9.21 5.34
N ILE A 24 17.63 9.15 4.93
CA ILE A 24 17.07 8.01 4.20
C ILE A 24 17.79 7.76 2.86
N LEU A 25 18.18 8.82 2.16
CA LEU A 25 18.88 8.72 0.87
C LEU A 25 20.29 8.12 1.02
N GLU A 26 21.00 8.45 2.11
CA GLU A 26 22.30 7.84 2.42
C GLU A 26 22.15 6.35 2.69
N LEU A 27 21.11 5.96 3.43
CA LEU A 27 20.83 4.57 3.75
C LEU A 27 20.42 3.78 2.51
N ILE A 28 19.57 4.33 1.64
CA ILE A 28 19.22 3.72 0.36
C ILE A 28 20.49 3.51 -0.48
N GLN A 29 21.32 4.54 -0.60
CA GLN A 29 22.55 4.43 -1.38
C GLN A 29 23.49 3.37 -0.81
N LYS A 30 23.65 3.33 0.51
CA LYS A 30 24.54 2.40 1.22
C LYS A 30 24.04 0.96 1.13
N HIS A 31 22.79 0.71 1.50
CA HIS A 31 22.25 -0.63 1.73
C HIS A 31 21.53 -1.21 0.51
N ILE A 32 21.20 -0.40 -0.50
CA ILE A 32 20.48 -0.86 -1.70
C ILE A 32 21.29 -0.62 -2.96
N LEU A 33 21.64 0.64 -3.26
CA LEU A 33 22.23 0.97 -4.58
C LEU A 33 23.66 0.44 -4.73
N LYS A 34 24.51 0.61 -3.70
CA LYS A 34 25.88 0.08 -3.69
C LYS A 34 25.92 -1.44 -3.66
N GLU A 35 24.92 -2.06 -3.04
CA GLU A 35 24.76 -3.52 -2.91
C GLU A 35 23.94 -4.15 -4.04
N TYR A 36 23.67 -3.40 -5.13
CA TYR A 36 22.80 -3.83 -6.24
C TYR A 36 23.13 -5.23 -6.78
N ARG A 37 24.41 -5.59 -6.89
CA ARG A 37 24.80 -6.91 -7.44
C ARG A 37 24.34 -8.07 -6.55
N PHE A 38 24.47 -7.92 -5.23
CA PHE A 38 24.07 -8.94 -4.27
C PHE A 38 22.54 -9.02 -4.21
N LEU A 39 21.88 -7.88 -4.01
CA LEU A 39 20.41 -7.82 -3.93
C LEU A 39 19.73 -8.28 -5.22
N ARG A 40 20.33 -8.03 -6.39
CA ARG A 40 19.81 -8.57 -7.65
C ARG A 40 19.82 -10.09 -7.65
N ASN A 41 20.87 -10.72 -7.11
CA ASN A 41 20.93 -12.18 -7.02
C ASN A 41 19.87 -12.70 -6.06
N ASP A 42 19.68 -12.07 -4.90
CA ASP A 42 18.65 -12.47 -3.93
C ASP A 42 17.24 -12.35 -4.53
N VAL A 43 16.93 -11.22 -5.17
CA VAL A 43 15.66 -11.04 -5.87
C VAL A 43 15.50 -12.05 -7.01
N SER A 44 16.58 -12.36 -7.74
CA SER A 44 16.55 -13.40 -8.79
C SER A 44 16.23 -14.77 -8.19
N VAL A 45 16.80 -15.13 -7.04
CA VAL A 45 16.49 -16.40 -6.37
C VAL A 45 15.02 -16.45 -5.94
N LEU A 46 14.50 -15.37 -5.34
CA LEU A 46 13.10 -15.28 -4.92
C LEU A 46 12.08 -15.37 -6.06
N THR A 47 12.52 -15.14 -7.30
CA THR A 47 11.66 -15.08 -8.48
C THR A 47 12.08 -16.09 -9.55
N ASN A 48 12.84 -17.12 -9.19
CA ASN A 48 13.40 -18.13 -10.10
C ASN A 48 14.19 -17.57 -11.30
N GLY A 49 14.62 -16.31 -11.24
CA GLY A 49 15.31 -15.59 -12.32
C GLY A 49 14.43 -15.30 -13.54
N ASP A 50 13.11 -15.44 -13.43
CA ASP A 50 12.22 -15.26 -14.56
C ASP A 50 12.01 -13.77 -14.88
N ASN A 51 12.35 -13.38 -16.11
CA ASN A 51 12.17 -12.00 -16.58
C ASN A 51 10.69 -11.61 -16.71
N ILE A 52 9.80 -12.57 -16.95
CA ILE A 52 8.35 -12.35 -17.01
C ILE A 52 7.85 -11.91 -15.64
N TYR A 53 8.23 -12.64 -14.58
CA TYR A 53 7.92 -12.26 -13.20
C TYR A 53 8.40 -10.85 -12.89
N HIS A 54 9.64 -10.51 -13.25
CA HIS A 54 10.18 -9.17 -13.00
C HIS A 54 9.38 -8.08 -13.73
N THR A 55 8.90 -8.38 -14.93
CA THR A 55 8.09 -7.45 -15.72
C THR A 55 6.71 -7.26 -15.11
N ILE A 56 6.05 -8.35 -14.67
CA ILE A 56 4.77 -8.31 -13.95
C ILE A 56 4.92 -7.52 -12.65
N LEU A 57 5.91 -7.86 -11.82
CA LEU A 57 6.16 -7.21 -10.53
C LEU A 57 6.49 -5.71 -10.72
N THR A 58 7.24 -5.35 -11.76
CA THR A 58 7.45 -3.94 -12.13
C THR A 58 6.14 -3.25 -12.50
N GLY A 59 5.24 -3.93 -13.23
CA GLY A 59 3.92 -3.40 -13.55
C GLY A 59 3.03 -3.21 -12.33
N LEU A 60 3.05 -4.15 -11.39
CA LEU A 60 2.33 -4.06 -10.13
C LEU A 60 2.86 -2.92 -9.25
N ALA A 61 4.18 -2.80 -9.14
CA ALA A 61 4.82 -1.78 -8.30
C ALA A 61 4.64 -0.34 -8.83
N LEU A 62 4.50 -0.18 -10.15
CA LEU A 62 4.32 1.11 -10.81
C LEU A 62 2.87 1.47 -11.15
N GLY A 63 1.95 0.51 -11.06
CA GLY A 63 0.56 0.65 -11.48
C GLY A 63 -0.44 0.71 -10.32
N ASP A 64 -1.68 0.32 -10.64
CA ASP A 64 -2.84 0.24 -9.74
C ASP A 64 -2.91 -1.09 -8.94
N ARG A 65 -1.88 -1.93 -9.08
CA ARG A 65 -1.76 -3.28 -8.53
C ARG A 65 -2.74 -4.32 -9.10
N ARG A 66 -3.54 -3.98 -10.12
CA ARG A 66 -4.49 -4.90 -10.75
C ARG A 66 -3.78 -5.83 -11.75
N THR A 67 -4.22 -7.08 -11.81
CA THR A 67 -3.67 -8.10 -12.74
C THR A 67 -3.74 -7.63 -14.20
N ASN A 68 -4.90 -7.16 -14.65
CA ASN A 68 -5.11 -6.68 -16.03
C ASN A 68 -4.13 -5.58 -16.43
N SER A 69 -3.95 -4.58 -15.56
CA SER A 69 -3.05 -3.45 -15.79
C SER A 69 -1.59 -3.89 -15.82
N ALA A 70 -1.20 -4.84 -14.96
CA ALA A 70 0.15 -5.41 -14.94
C ALA A 70 0.44 -6.22 -16.21
N PHE A 71 -0.49 -7.09 -16.63
CA PHE A 71 -0.34 -7.94 -17.82
C PHE A 71 -0.24 -7.11 -19.10
N LYS A 72 -1.10 -6.09 -19.23
CA LYS A 72 -1.04 -5.14 -20.35
C LYS A 72 0.31 -4.45 -20.44
N ARG A 73 0.92 -4.06 -19.31
CA ARG A 73 2.25 -3.44 -19.29
C ARG A 73 3.34 -4.46 -19.61
N ALA A 74 3.21 -5.68 -19.11
CA ALA A 74 4.13 -6.78 -19.36
C ALA A 74 4.03 -7.36 -20.78
N LYS A 75 2.97 -7.00 -21.53
CA LYS A 75 2.67 -7.50 -22.87
C LYS A 75 2.49 -9.04 -22.88
N ILE A 76 1.85 -9.56 -21.85
CA ILE A 76 1.49 -10.98 -21.74
C ILE A 76 -0.02 -11.16 -21.88
N SER A 77 -0.44 -12.35 -22.34
CA SER A 77 -1.86 -12.72 -22.33
C SER A 77 -2.36 -12.88 -20.90
N PHE A 78 -3.69 -12.79 -20.72
CA PHE A 78 -4.29 -12.97 -19.40
C PHE A 78 -4.08 -14.39 -18.87
N ASP A 79 -4.32 -15.42 -19.69
CA ASP A 79 -4.20 -16.82 -19.28
C ASP A 79 -2.80 -17.14 -18.76
N ASN A 80 -1.76 -16.83 -19.53
CA ASN A 80 -0.37 -17.05 -19.09
C ASN A 80 -0.03 -16.18 -17.86
N GLY A 81 -0.53 -14.95 -17.82
CA GLY A 81 -0.26 -14.04 -16.72
C GLY A 81 -0.85 -14.53 -15.38
N ILE A 82 -1.98 -15.23 -15.40
CA ILE A 82 -2.56 -15.80 -14.18
C ILE A 82 -1.71 -16.96 -13.66
N ASP A 83 -1.24 -17.85 -14.52
CA ASP A 83 -0.32 -18.92 -14.12
C ASP A 83 0.96 -18.35 -13.47
N ASP A 84 1.48 -17.24 -14.02
CA ASP A 84 2.63 -16.53 -13.45
C ASP A 84 2.33 -15.89 -12.08
N ILE A 85 1.10 -15.39 -11.87
CA ILE A 85 0.66 -14.84 -10.58
C ILE A 85 0.52 -15.95 -9.54
N ASP A 86 -0.03 -17.10 -9.89
CA ASP A 86 -0.16 -18.23 -8.98
C ASP A 86 1.22 -18.72 -8.54
N ALA A 87 2.16 -18.86 -9.49
CA ALA A 87 3.55 -19.18 -9.16
C ALA A 87 4.22 -18.13 -8.27
N LEU A 88 3.97 -16.83 -8.49
CA LEU A 88 4.49 -15.76 -7.63
C LEU A 88 3.85 -15.74 -6.23
N CYS A 89 2.60 -16.19 -6.09
CA CYS A 89 1.96 -16.42 -4.81
C CYS A 89 2.58 -17.63 -4.09
N ASP A 90 2.84 -18.72 -4.80
CA ASP A 90 3.50 -19.93 -4.26
C ASP A 90 4.93 -19.64 -3.79
N LEU A 91 5.64 -18.76 -4.51
CA LEU A 91 6.96 -18.24 -4.10
C LEU A 91 6.89 -17.22 -2.95
N ASN A 92 5.69 -16.90 -2.45
CA ASN A 92 5.44 -15.94 -1.37
C ASN A 92 5.98 -14.52 -1.68
N VAL A 93 6.05 -14.14 -2.95
CA VAL A 93 6.51 -12.81 -3.38
C VAL A 93 5.39 -11.79 -3.28
N VAL A 94 4.18 -12.21 -3.69
CA VAL A 94 2.95 -11.43 -3.63
C VAL A 94 1.83 -12.25 -3.02
N THR A 95 0.78 -11.57 -2.56
CA THR A 95 -0.47 -12.17 -2.14
C THR A 95 -1.63 -11.50 -2.86
N LEU A 96 -2.62 -12.31 -3.22
CA LEU A 96 -3.87 -11.85 -3.82
C LEU A 96 -4.71 -11.06 -2.82
N GLU A 97 -5.16 -9.89 -3.25
CA GLU A 97 -6.08 -9.04 -2.50
C GLU A 97 -7.42 -8.98 -3.23
N ARG A 98 -8.49 -9.37 -2.52
CA ARG A 98 -9.87 -9.32 -3.01
C ARG A 98 -10.60 -8.09 -2.48
N SER A 99 -11.38 -7.47 -3.37
CA SER A 99 -12.26 -6.36 -3.02
C SER A 99 -13.30 -6.84 -2.02
N GLN A 100 -13.54 -6.07 -0.96
CA GLN A 100 -14.54 -6.36 0.08
C GLN A 100 -15.98 -6.07 -0.40
N LYS A 101 -16.32 -6.45 -1.63
CA LYS A 101 -17.65 -6.23 -2.22
C LYS A 101 -18.77 -6.90 -1.44
N HIS A 102 -18.50 -7.99 -0.73
CA HIS A 102 -19.49 -8.67 0.12
C HIS A 102 -19.92 -7.87 1.34
N LEU A 103 -19.21 -6.79 1.67
CA LEU A 103 -19.63 -5.83 2.69
C LEU A 103 -20.54 -4.73 2.15
N THR A 104 -20.85 -4.75 0.85
CA THR A 104 -21.71 -3.77 0.18
C THR A 104 -22.98 -4.42 -0.35
N ASN A 105 -24.04 -3.63 -0.54
CA ASN A 105 -25.28 -4.12 -1.12
C ASN A 105 -25.18 -4.39 -2.64
N GLN A 106 -24.03 -4.08 -3.26
CA GLN A 106 -23.73 -4.34 -4.67
C GLN A 106 -23.03 -5.69 -4.92
N TYR A 107 -23.25 -6.68 -4.05
CA TYR A 107 -22.61 -8.01 -4.13
C TYR A 107 -22.85 -8.76 -5.46
N ARG A 108 -23.84 -8.34 -6.26
CA ARG A 108 -24.15 -8.90 -7.59
C ARG A 108 -23.48 -8.18 -8.77
N SER A 109 -22.61 -7.21 -8.53
CA SER A 109 -21.87 -6.50 -9.58
C SER A 109 -20.81 -7.38 -10.26
N GLU A 110 -20.39 -6.97 -11.46
CA GLU A 110 -19.37 -7.63 -12.28
C GLU A 110 -18.11 -8.02 -11.50
N THR A 111 -17.48 -9.13 -11.90
CA THR A 111 -16.15 -9.53 -11.41
C THR A 111 -15.15 -8.41 -11.69
N VAL A 112 -14.53 -7.91 -10.63
CA VAL A 112 -13.50 -6.87 -10.73
C VAL A 112 -12.13 -7.52 -10.61
N SER A 113 -11.19 -7.06 -11.43
CA SER A 113 -9.80 -7.52 -11.38
C SER A 113 -9.23 -7.40 -9.97
N GLU A 114 -8.66 -8.50 -9.50
CA GLU A 114 -8.02 -8.60 -8.20
C GLU A 114 -6.77 -7.73 -8.16
N LYS A 115 -6.44 -7.23 -6.97
CA LYS A 115 -5.20 -6.51 -6.72
C LYS A 115 -4.19 -7.48 -6.12
N LEU A 116 -2.90 -7.16 -6.24
CA LEU A 116 -1.82 -7.89 -5.60
C LEU A 116 -1.07 -7.00 -4.61
N LEU A 117 -0.64 -7.60 -3.51
CA LEU A 117 0.20 -6.97 -2.50
C LEU A 117 1.55 -7.66 -2.48
N PHE A 118 2.62 -6.89 -2.39
CA PHE A 118 3.95 -7.46 -2.12
C PHE A 118 4.02 -7.88 -0.66
N ASN A 119 4.55 -9.08 -0.41
CA ASN A 119 4.69 -9.60 0.95
C ASN A 119 5.85 -8.93 1.71
N ALA A 120 6.79 -8.32 0.99
CA ALA A 120 7.87 -7.50 1.55
C ALA A 120 7.85 -6.08 0.94
N PRO A 121 7.80 -5.01 1.76
CA PRO A 121 7.95 -3.63 1.29
C PRO A 121 9.18 -3.41 0.40
N PHE A 122 10.32 -4.01 0.76
CA PHE A 122 11.55 -3.93 -0.02
C PHE A 122 11.41 -4.48 -1.45
N LEU A 123 10.68 -5.57 -1.65
CA LEU A 123 10.46 -6.10 -3.01
C LEU A 123 9.67 -5.12 -3.87
N ARG A 124 8.60 -4.52 -3.30
CA ARG A 124 7.87 -3.46 -4.00
C ARG A 124 8.80 -2.29 -4.34
N PHE A 125 9.72 -1.93 -3.44
CA PHE A 125 10.66 -0.82 -3.65
C PHE A 125 11.65 -1.13 -4.77
N TRP A 126 12.18 -2.35 -4.77
CA TRP A 126 13.06 -2.87 -5.80
C TRP A 126 12.41 -2.73 -7.19
N PHE A 127 11.19 -3.24 -7.36
CA PHE A 127 10.48 -3.21 -8.63
C PHE A 127 9.93 -1.82 -9.01
N ALA A 128 9.79 -0.88 -8.06
CA ALA A 128 9.36 0.49 -8.35
C ALA A 128 10.49 1.45 -8.73
N PHE A 129 11.66 1.31 -8.09
CA PHE A 129 12.74 2.31 -8.18
C PHE A 129 14.11 1.76 -8.58
N VAL A 130 14.38 0.46 -8.40
CA VAL A 130 15.70 -0.12 -8.70
C VAL A 130 15.70 -0.82 -10.05
N SER A 131 14.86 -1.86 -10.19
CA SER A 131 14.77 -2.67 -11.41
C SER A 131 14.54 -1.85 -12.69
N PRO A 132 13.64 -0.84 -12.72
CA PRO A 132 13.36 -0.10 -13.95
C PRO A 132 14.53 0.70 -14.52
N ILE A 133 15.52 1.07 -13.68
CA ILE A 133 16.66 1.93 -14.05
C ILE A 133 18.00 1.25 -13.72
N PHE A 134 18.02 -0.08 -13.78
CA PHE A 134 19.13 -0.90 -13.34
C PHE A 134 20.48 -0.59 -13.99
N LYS A 135 20.49 -0.06 -15.23
CA LYS A 135 21.72 0.27 -15.97
C LYS A 135 22.52 1.35 -15.24
N GLY A 136 21.90 2.48 -14.94
CA GLY A 136 22.54 3.57 -14.20
C GLY A 136 23.01 3.13 -12.82
N ILE A 137 22.18 2.37 -12.11
CA ILE A 137 22.54 1.83 -10.78
C ILE A 137 23.77 0.91 -10.86
N LYS A 138 23.81 -0.01 -11.84
CA LYS A 138 24.96 -0.90 -12.07
C LYS A 138 26.25 -0.14 -12.36
N GLU A 139 26.14 1.00 -13.05
CA GLU A 139 27.24 1.91 -13.38
C GLU A 139 27.58 2.91 -12.26
N ARG A 140 26.89 2.82 -11.12
CA ARG A 140 27.01 3.74 -9.97
C ARG A 140 26.61 5.19 -10.28
N ASN A 141 25.81 5.40 -11.31
CA ASN A 141 25.15 6.66 -11.60
C ASN A 141 23.74 6.65 -11.00
N TYR A 142 23.54 7.43 -9.92
CA TYR A 142 22.30 7.40 -9.13
C TYR A 142 21.41 8.64 -9.32
N ASP A 143 21.76 9.55 -10.25
CA ASP A 143 21.03 10.80 -10.41
C ASP A 143 19.57 10.58 -10.82
N GLU A 144 19.34 9.67 -11.77
CA GLU A 144 18.00 9.28 -12.20
C GLU A 144 17.19 8.66 -11.04
N PHE A 145 17.85 7.81 -10.24
CA PHE A 145 17.25 7.18 -9.07
C PHE A 145 16.75 8.25 -8.08
N PHE A 146 17.61 9.19 -7.68
CA PHE A 146 17.25 10.19 -6.68
C PHE A 146 16.12 11.10 -7.16
N LYS A 147 16.17 11.53 -8.44
CA LYS A 147 15.10 12.34 -9.03
C LYS A 147 13.76 11.60 -9.03
N ARG A 148 13.76 10.33 -9.44
CA ARG A 148 12.54 9.50 -9.49
C ARG A 148 11.98 9.22 -8.10
N TYR A 149 12.84 8.90 -7.14
CA TYR A 149 12.44 8.63 -5.76
C TYR A 149 11.83 9.89 -5.12
N GLU A 150 12.52 11.03 -5.18
CA GLU A 150 12.09 12.25 -4.51
C GLU A 150 10.73 12.75 -5.04
N SER A 151 10.49 12.61 -6.35
CA SER A 151 9.20 12.99 -6.97
C SER A 151 8.02 12.10 -6.60
N ARG A 152 8.24 10.89 -6.06
CA ARG A 152 7.18 9.89 -5.82
C ARG A 152 7.13 9.32 -4.41
N LYS A 153 8.05 9.69 -3.51
CA LYS A 153 8.17 9.07 -2.18
C LYS A 153 6.89 9.09 -1.34
N ASP A 154 6.12 10.18 -1.39
CA ASP A 154 4.88 10.32 -0.62
C ASP A 154 3.80 9.36 -1.14
N GLU A 155 3.55 9.36 -2.46
CA GLU A 155 2.62 8.44 -3.14
C GLU A 155 3.04 6.98 -2.89
N TYR A 156 4.34 6.72 -2.99
CA TYR A 156 4.89 5.38 -2.79
C TYR A 156 4.68 4.87 -1.36
N THR A 157 4.91 5.72 -0.35
CA THR A 157 4.76 5.39 1.08
C THR A 157 3.29 5.23 1.48
N ALA A 158 2.35 5.84 0.75
CA ALA A 158 0.93 5.85 1.08
C ALA A 158 0.34 4.44 1.26
N LEU A 159 0.70 3.48 0.41
CA LEU A 159 0.20 2.11 0.52
C LEU A 159 0.61 1.44 1.84
N VAL A 160 1.86 1.61 2.25
CA VAL A 160 2.37 1.03 3.51
C VAL A 160 1.71 1.71 4.71
N PHE A 161 1.52 3.04 4.64
CA PHE A 161 0.78 3.77 5.66
C PHE A 161 -0.66 3.26 5.82
N GLU A 162 -1.32 2.96 4.70
CA GLU A 162 -2.67 2.40 4.68
C GLU A 162 -2.72 0.97 5.23
N GLN A 163 -1.79 0.10 4.84
CA GLN A 163 -1.67 -1.26 5.41
C GLN A 163 -1.45 -1.22 6.93
N LEU A 164 -0.57 -0.35 7.43
CA LEU A 164 -0.38 -0.16 8.87
C LEU A 164 -1.64 0.40 9.56
N SER A 165 -2.43 1.21 8.86
CA SER A 165 -3.71 1.72 9.38
C SER A 165 -4.74 0.60 9.53
N HIS A 166 -4.74 -0.40 8.63
CA HIS A 166 -5.58 -1.59 8.77
C HIS A 166 -5.20 -2.38 10.04
N VAL A 167 -3.90 -2.68 10.20
CA VAL A 167 -3.39 -3.41 11.37
C VAL A 167 -3.73 -2.66 12.66
N PHE A 168 -3.53 -1.33 12.68
CA PHE A 168 -3.88 -0.51 13.83
C PHE A 168 -5.35 -0.60 14.23
N LEU A 169 -6.27 -0.56 13.25
CA LEU A 169 -7.70 -0.70 13.56
C LEU A 169 -8.03 -2.09 14.12
N GLN A 170 -7.39 -3.14 13.63
CA GLN A 170 -7.58 -4.50 14.14
C GLN A 170 -7.08 -4.63 15.59
N THR A 171 -5.99 -3.95 15.94
CA THR A 171 -5.41 -4.00 17.29
C THR A 171 -6.19 -3.16 18.31
N MET A 172 -6.71 -2.00 17.92
CA MET A 172 -7.20 -1.00 18.89
C MET A 172 -8.68 -1.15 19.30
N ILE A 173 -9.49 -1.93 18.59
CA ILE A 173 -10.92 -2.07 18.88
C ILE A 173 -11.13 -3.36 19.69
N GLU A 174 -10.86 -3.31 21.00
CA GLU A 174 -10.94 -4.49 21.88
C GLU A 174 -12.38 -4.90 22.22
N ASP A 175 -13.26 -3.94 22.53
CA ASP A 175 -14.64 -4.20 22.98
C ASP A 175 -15.55 -4.73 21.87
N ASP A 176 -15.24 -4.42 20.61
CA ASP A 176 -15.99 -4.88 19.43
C ASP A 176 -15.02 -5.21 18.28
N PRO A 177 -14.26 -6.31 18.39
CA PRO A 177 -13.17 -6.62 17.47
C PRO A 177 -13.59 -6.63 16.01
N ILE A 178 -12.69 -6.19 15.14
CA ILE A 178 -12.87 -6.24 13.70
C ILE A 178 -12.86 -7.71 13.25
N LYS A 179 -13.96 -8.16 12.65
CA LYS A 179 -14.10 -9.50 12.05
C LYS A 179 -13.53 -9.55 10.64
N GLN A 180 -13.72 -8.49 9.86
CA GLN A 180 -13.27 -8.36 8.48
C GLN A 180 -12.79 -6.94 8.23
N ILE A 181 -11.67 -6.78 7.52
CA ILE A 181 -11.15 -5.49 7.07
C ILE A 181 -10.46 -5.68 5.72
N GLY A 182 -10.57 -4.68 4.87
CA GLY A 182 -9.83 -4.62 3.63
C GLY A 182 -10.16 -3.35 2.86
N ARG A 183 -9.87 -3.39 1.56
CA ARG A 183 -10.20 -2.32 0.61
C ARG A 183 -11.44 -2.70 -0.18
N TYR A 184 -12.17 -1.70 -0.65
CA TYR A 184 -13.18 -1.88 -1.68
C TYR A 184 -12.73 -1.20 -2.96
N TRP A 185 -12.96 -1.84 -4.10
CA TRP A 185 -12.87 -1.21 -5.41
C TRP A 185 -13.82 -1.84 -6.42
N ASP A 186 -14.27 -0.98 -7.35
CA ASP A 186 -14.90 -1.33 -8.61
C ASP A 186 -14.28 -0.48 -9.74
N ASP A 187 -14.96 -0.33 -10.88
CA ASP A 187 -14.45 0.46 -12.01
C ASP A 187 -14.55 1.98 -11.79
N ASN A 188 -15.42 2.42 -10.87
CA ASN A 188 -15.75 3.83 -10.63
C ASN A 188 -15.37 4.31 -9.21
N ASN A 189 -15.27 3.40 -8.24
CA ASN A 189 -15.10 3.70 -6.83
C ASN A 189 -13.92 2.92 -6.24
N ASP A 190 -13.22 3.54 -5.29
CA ASP A 190 -12.17 2.93 -4.49
C ASP A 190 -12.29 3.45 -3.05
N LEU A 191 -12.05 2.58 -2.08
CA LEU A 191 -12.15 2.86 -0.66
C LEU A 191 -11.02 2.14 0.09
N ASP A 192 -10.16 2.95 0.73
CA ASP A 192 -8.95 2.48 1.40
C ASP A 192 -9.25 1.52 2.56
N ILE A 193 -10.36 1.76 3.29
CA ILE A 193 -10.78 0.93 4.43
C ILE A 193 -12.29 0.70 4.36
N ILE A 194 -12.68 -0.57 4.34
CA ILE A 194 -14.00 -1.03 4.77
C ILE A 194 -13.82 -2.18 5.73
N ALA A 195 -14.49 -2.12 6.86
CA ALA A 195 -14.40 -3.14 7.90
C ALA A 195 -15.75 -3.43 8.53
N LYS A 196 -15.90 -4.65 9.05
CA LYS A 196 -17.06 -5.10 9.80
C LYS A 196 -16.64 -5.64 11.16
N THR A 197 -17.22 -5.11 12.22
CA THR A 197 -16.97 -5.57 13.60
C THR A 197 -17.73 -6.85 13.91
N LYS A 198 -17.45 -7.46 15.07
CA LYS A 198 -18.19 -8.64 15.55
C LYS A 198 -19.66 -8.34 15.82
N SER A 199 -19.99 -7.15 16.33
CA SER A 199 -21.37 -6.71 16.54
C SER A 199 -22.09 -6.36 15.23
N GLY A 200 -21.37 -6.28 14.12
CA GLY A 200 -21.92 -6.03 12.79
C GLY A 200 -21.78 -4.59 12.29
N LYS A 201 -21.20 -3.69 13.09
CA LYS A 201 -20.96 -2.30 12.69
C LYS A 201 -20.02 -2.23 11.50
N ILE A 202 -20.31 -1.31 10.59
CA ILE A 202 -19.50 -1.00 9.41
C ILE A 202 -18.63 0.22 9.68
N ILE A 203 -17.35 0.07 9.40
CA ILE A 203 -16.36 1.14 9.45
C ILE A 203 -15.92 1.42 8.02
N ALA A 204 -16.02 2.68 7.58
CA ALA A 204 -15.47 3.13 6.30
C ALA A 204 -14.35 4.15 6.55
N GLY A 205 -13.29 4.13 5.76
CA GLY A 205 -12.16 5.00 6.00
C GLY A 205 -11.31 5.35 4.81
N SER A 206 -10.53 6.42 5.00
CA SER A 206 -9.55 6.86 4.02
C SER A 206 -8.22 7.25 4.69
N CYS A 207 -7.13 6.94 3.99
CA CYS A 207 -5.76 7.17 4.43
C CYS A 207 -5.10 8.21 3.53
N LYS A 208 -4.48 9.22 4.14
CA LYS A 208 -3.70 10.23 3.41
C LYS A 208 -2.28 10.33 3.94
N PHE A 209 -1.34 9.96 3.08
CA PHE A 209 0.08 10.26 3.26
C PHE A 209 0.47 11.39 2.28
N SER A 210 0.75 12.59 2.79
CA SER A 210 1.15 13.73 1.95
C SER A 210 1.91 14.78 2.75
N SER A 211 2.41 15.83 2.09
CA SER A 211 3.05 16.98 2.74
C SER A 211 2.07 17.96 3.41
N SER A 212 0.75 17.78 3.26
CA SER A 212 -0.26 18.75 3.71
C SER A 212 -1.30 18.17 4.65
N LYS A 213 -1.93 19.05 5.45
CA LYS A 213 -3.04 18.67 6.35
C LYS A 213 -4.27 18.26 5.54
N VAL A 214 -4.95 17.21 6.01
CA VAL A 214 -6.22 16.75 5.44
C VAL A 214 -7.33 17.77 5.70
N LYS A 215 -8.09 18.08 4.65
CA LYS A 215 -9.23 19.00 4.66
C LYS A 215 -10.56 18.22 4.74
N LYS A 216 -11.67 18.91 5.06
CA LYS A 216 -13.01 18.30 5.13
C LYS A 216 -13.44 17.59 3.84
N THR A 217 -12.91 18.01 2.69
CA THR A 217 -13.23 17.42 1.38
C THR A 217 -12.91 15.94 1.30
N LEU A 218 -11.93 15.43 2.07
CA LEU A 218 -11.67 13.99 2.14
C LEU A 218 -12.84 13.24 2.78
N LEU A 219 -13.41 13.77 3.86
CA LEU A 219 -14.58 13.19 4.52
C LEU A 219 -15.81 13.23 3.61
N THR A 220 -16.03 14.34 2.92
CA THR A 220 -17.14 14.47 1.95
C THR A 220 -17.03 13.41 0.87
N LYS A 221 -15.86 13.27 0.24
CA LYS A 221 -15.61 12.24 -0.77
C LYS A 221 -15.81 10.82 -0.23
N LEU A 222 -15.31 10.54 0.97
CA LEU A 222 -15.51 9.24 1.62
C LEU A 222 -16.99 8.90 1.79
N LYS A 223 -17.81 9.86 2.25
CA LYS A 223 -19.26 9.69 2.38
C LYS A 223 -19.97 9.53 1.04
N GLU A 224 -19.55 10.28 0.02
CA GLU A 224 -20.06 10.13 -1.35
C GLU A 224 -19.75 8.75 -1.92
N THR A 225 -18.51 8.26 -1.75
CA THR A 225 -18.12 6.90 -2.15
C THR A 225 -18.98 5.86 -1.44
N CYS A 226 -19.17 5.96 -0.11
CA CYS A 226 -20.02 5.04 0.65
C CYS A 226 -21.46 5.02 0.11
N LYS A 227 -22.02 6.20 -0.23
CA LYS A 227 -23.34 6.31 -0.85
C LYS A 227 -23.39 5.63 -2.22
N ASN A 228 -22.37 5.84 -3.06
CA ASN A 228 -22.31 5.27 -4.41
C ASN A 228 -22.24 3.74 -4.41
N ILE A 229 -21.60 3.16 -3.39
CA ILE A 229 -21.45 1.70 -3.24
C ILE A 229 -22.53 1.10 -2.32
N GLU A 230 -23.53 1.90 -1.95
CA GLU A 230 -24.67 1.50 -1.11
C GLU A 230 -24.25 0.88 0.23
N VAL A 231 -23.28 1.53 0.89
CA VAL A 231 -22.81 1.18 2.23
C VAL A 231 -23.18 2.28 3.22
N GLU A 232 -23.90 1.90 4.27
CA GLU A 232 -24.14 2.76 5.43
C GLU A 232 -23.06 2.46 6.48
N ALA A 233 -22.09 3.36 6.62
CA ALA A 233 -21.05 3.25 7.63
C ALA A 233 -21.51 3.82 8.97
N ASP A 234 -21.40 3.03 10.04
CA ASP A 234 -21.62 3.47 11.42
C ASP A 234 -20.52 4.41 11.91
N ILE A 235 -19.28 4.17 11.45
CA ILE A 235 -18.10 4.93 11.86
C ILE A 235 -17.24 5.26 10.64
N TYR A 236 -16.90 6.53 10.51
CA TYR A 236 -15.90 7.02 9.58
C TYR A 236 -14.54 7.15 10.28
N VAL A 237 -13.50 6.61 9.65
CA VAL A 237 -12.12 6.72 10.13
C VAL A 237 -11.25 7.41 9.10
N LEU A 238 -10.54 8.46 9.49
CA LEU A 238 -9.55 9.09 8.62
C LEU A 238 -8.17 8.91 9.23
N PHE A 239 -7.19 8.56 8.40
CA PHE A 239 -5.78 8.52 8.77
C PHE A 239 -5.01 9.60 8.04
N SER A 240 -4.17 10.35 8.74
CA SER A 240 -3.35 11.41 8.14
C SER A 240 -1.94 11.42 8.72
N ASN A 241 -0.92 11.43 7.88
CA ASN A 241 0.45 11.62 8.35
C ASN A 241 0.66 13.04 8.93
N LYS A 242 0.17 14.09 8.27
CA LYS A 242 0.34 15.51 8.69
C LYS A 242 -0.80 16.09 9.55
N GLY A 243 -1.80 15.28 9.89
CA GLY A 243 -2.98 15.70 10.64
C GLY A 243 -4.02 16.44 9.79
N TYR A 244 -4.79 17.32 10.42
CA TYR A 244 -6.06 17.84 9.89
C TYR A 244 -6.19 19.35 10.06
N THR A 245 -6.98 19.99 9.19
CA THR A 245 -7.42 21.37 9.37
C THR A 245 -8.29 21.51 10.62
N THR A 246 -8.36 22.72 11.20
CA THR A 246 -9.19 23.01 12.37
C THR A 246 -10.67 22.70 12.10
N GLU A 247 -11.16 23.08 10.91
CA GLU A 247 -12.52 22.77 10.46
C GLU A 247 -12.86 21.28 10.58
N LEU A 248 -12.01 20.40 10.04
CA LEU A 248 -12.25 18.95 10.11
C LEU A 248 -12.09 18.39 11.53
N LYS A 249 -11.19 18.95 12.35
CA LYS A 249 -11.06 18.56 13.76
C LYS A 249 -12.33 18.86 14.56
N ASN A 250 -13.03 19.95 14.24
CA ASN A 250 -14.27 20.35 14.91
C ASN A 250 -15.45 19.45 14.55
N MET A 251 -15.34 18.61 13.51
CA MET A 251 -16.35 17.63 13.12
C MET A 251 -16.22 16.29 13.84
N LYS A 252 -15.24 16.13 14.73
CA LYS A 252 -15.05 14.89 15.51
C LYS A 252 -16.30 14.57 16.33
N GLY A 253 -16.59 13.28 16.43
CA GLY A 253 -17.71 12.79 17.24
C GLY A 253 -17.69 11.28 17.40
N PRO A 254 -18.80 10.68 17.85
CA PRO A 254 -18.97 9.23 17.91
C PRO A 254 -18.73 8.56 16.55
N GLU A 255 -19.26 9.15 15.47
CA GLU A 255 -19.24 8.63 14.10
C GLU A 255 -17.99 9.01 13.30
N LEU A 256 -17.09 9.87 13.81
CA LEU A 256 -15.87 10.28 13.11
C LEU A 256 -14.64 10.18 14.02
N LYS A 257 -13.73 9.26 13.68
CA LYS A 257 -12.43 9.10 14.33
C LYS A 257 -11.31 9.59 13.42
N LEU A 258 -10.36 10.32 14.00
CA LEU A 258 -9.22 10.89 13.29
C LEU A 258 -7.93 10.38 13.93
N TYR A 259 -7.11 9.69 13.14
CA TYR A 259 -5.84 9.09 13.56
C TYR A 259 -4.66 9.69 12.81
N THR A 260 -3.50 9.76 13.48
CA THR A 260 -2.29 10.27 12.83
C THR A 260 -1.21 9.21 12.77
N SER A 261 -0.12 9.49 12.05
CA SER A 261 1.10 8.68 12.12
C SER A 261 1.54 8.36 13.56
N LYS A 262 1.29 9.27 14.52
CA LYS A 262 1.57 9.05 15.94
C LYS A 262 0.70 7.97 16.58
N SER A 263 -0.52 7.75 16.09
CA SER A 263 -1.41 6.70 16.58
C SER A 263 -0.82 5.32 16.33
N LEU A 264 -0.12 5.14 15.21
CA LEU A 264 0.54 3.89 14.84
C LEU A 264 1.70 3.48 15.78
N LYS A 265 2.08 4.32 16.76
CA LYS A 265 3.02 3.92 17.83
C LYS A 265 2.54 2.67 18.58
N ALA A 266 1.22 2.47 18.67
CA ALA A 266 0.63 1.32 19.34
C ALA A 266 1.00 -0.04 18.70
N LEU A 267 1.50 -0.04 17.45
CA LEU A 267 1.90 -1.25 16.74
C LEU A 267 3.30 -1.77 17.12
N ILE A 268 4.04 -1.01 17.93
CA ILE A 268 5.43 -1.32 18.31
C ILE A 268 5.49 -1.78 19.79
N LEU A 269 4.34 -1.89 20.44
CA LEU A 269 4.21 -2.24 21.86
C LEU A 269 4.04 -3.74 22.06
#